data_AF-A0A7X6U8C5-F1
#
_entry.id   AF-A0A7X6U8C5-F1
#
_cell.length_a   1.000
_cell.length_b   1.000
_cell.length_c   1.000
_cell.angle_alpha   90.00
_cell.angle_beta   90.00
_cell.angle_gamma   90.00
#
_symmetry.space_group_name_H-M   'P 1'
#
loop_
_entity.id
_entity.type
_entity.pdbx_description
1 polymer ?
#
loop_
_entity_poly.entity_id
_entity_poly.type
_entity_poly.pdbx_seq_one_letter_code
_entity_poly.pdbx_strand_id
1 'polypeptide(L)'
;MGELQPLIGWLAMLAGALLLAGSGLMLLTAARRHKHAAQPVSSANPWRYLYPLCQARQHLGHRHEQQDFVLIPFQSDAHEWVRRHGCLSVLSDGMGGMDSGALTSRQCAQSLFGAYANAPEIADPAAFFRETILSIDRRIASLTGQDGQALRAGTTVTVVLIRGTTLFWASVGDSRIYLWHQQQLTQLSQDHHYLTTLLEQVARDQITLDEALDDPRKDALSRYVGMGKLEAIDTGVLEHALEPDDLVVLCSDGLTRALDDDELREVIRNTQIRGLLADRLIETAIQKDYLVHDNISVVVVSAGA
;
A
#
# COMPACT_ATOMS: atom_id res chain seq x y z
N MET A 1 -9.00 83.04 -23.25
CA MET A 1 -10.01 83.14 -24.33
C MET A 1 -11.14 82.19 -23.99
N GLY A 2 -12.36 82.72 -23.84
CA GLY A 2 -13.63 82.00 -23.62
C GLY A 2 -13.80 81.46 -22.20
N GLU A 3 -14.34 82.23 -21.25
CA GLU A 3 -15.80 82.39 -20.97
C GLU A 3 -16.42 81.12 -20.40
N LEU A 4 -17.20 81.09 -19.30
CA LEU A 4 -17.90 82.10 -18.50
C LEU A 4 -18.20 81.44 -17.13
N GLN A 5 -18.11 82.25 -16.08
CA GLN A 5 -18.63 82.08 -14.70
C GLN A 5 -20.19 81.90 -14.69
N PRO A 6 -20.97 81.94 -13.56
CA PRO A 6 -20.62 82.23 -12.15
C PRO A 6 -21.41 81.49 -11.03
N LEU A 7 -20.91 81.69 -9.80
CA LEU A 7 -21.57 82.05 -8.52
C LEU A 7 -22.88 81.39 -8.02
N ILE A 8 -22.94 81.44 -6.67
CA ILE A 8 -24.08 81.55 -5.73
C ILE A 8 -24.16 80.28 -4.85
N GLY A 9 -24.08 80.32 -3.52
CA GLY A 9 -23.99 81.41 -2.56
C GLY A 9 -24.09 80.85 -1.14
N TRP A 10 -23.19 81.32 -0.28
CA TRP A 10 -23.25 81.61 1.17
C TRP A 10 -24.28 80.94 2.12
N LEU A 11 -23.72 80.60 3.31
CA LEU A 11 -24.26 80.70 4.70
C LEU A 11 -25.50 79.88 5.07
N ALA A 12 -25.40 78.90 5.99
CA ALA A 12 -25.28 79.07 7.44
C ALA A 12 -26.37 79.95 8.08
N MET A 13 -27.36 79.31 8.73
CA MET A 13 -27.62 79.42 10.18
C MET A 13 -29.05 78.98 10.56
N LEU A 14 -29.08 78.08 11.55
CA LEU A 14 -29.99 77.99 12.70
C LEU A 14 -31.50 77.71 12.59
N ALA A 15 -31.88 76.82 13.52
CA ALA A 15 -33.10 76.79 14.35
C ALA A 15 -34.22 75.84 13.92
N GLY A 16 -34.63 74.98 14.88
CA GLY A 16 -35.91 74.28 14.82
C GLY A 16 -35.94 72.96 15.60
N ALA A 17 -36.07 73.02 16.92
CA ALA A 17 -36.42 71.86 17.75
C ALA A 17 -37.89 71.49 17.57
N LEU A 18 -38.22 70.19 17.49
CA LEU A 18 -39.26 69.48 18.26
C LEU A 18 -39.60 68.10 17.66
N LEU A 19 -39.45 67.07 18.50
CA LEU A 19 -40.22 65.82 18.62
C LEU A 19 -40.49 64.98 17.37
N LEU A 20 -39.95 63.74 17.35
CA LEU A 20 -40.77 62.51 17.46
C LEU A 20 -39.85 61.28 17.63
N ALA A 21 -40.33 60.36 18.47
CA ALA A 21 -39.66 59.13 18.88
C ALA A 21 -39.38 58.19 17.70
N GLY A 22 -38.25 57.49 17.74
CA GLY A 22 -37.95 56.43 16.79
C GLY A 22 -36.55 55.85 16.97
N SER A 23 -36.49 54.69 17.60
CA SER A 23 -35.40 53.71 17.58
C SER A 23 -34.41 53.84 16.41
N GLY A 24 -33.14 54.10 16.70
CA GLY A 24 -32.08 54.19 15.68
C GLY A 24 -30.69 54.09 16.31
N LEU A 25 -30.22 52.86 16.48
CA LEU A 25 -28.86 52.52 16.90
C LEU A 25 -27.85 52.98 15.83
N MET A 26 -26.75 53.60 16.28
CA MET A 26 -25.66 54.15 15.47
C MET A 26 -25.18 53.23 14.34
N LEU A 27 -25.13 53.79 13.12
CA LEU A 27 -24.24 53.35 12.05
C LEU A 27 -22.95 54.16 12.13
N LEU A 28 -21.85 53.52 12.51
CA LEU A 28 -20.51 53.94 12.10
C LEU A 28 -20.01 52.98 11.03
N THR A 29 -19.72 53.57 9.87
CA THR A 29 -19.26 52.96 8.63
C THR A 29 -17.89 52.34 8.76
N ALA A 30 -17.76 51.05 8.42
CA ALA A 30 -16.51 50.44 7.98
C ALA A 30 -16.77 49.63 6.70
N ALA A 31 -15.89 49.86 5.72
CA ALA A 31 -16.02 49.46 4.33
C ALA A 31 -16.34 47.97 4.10
N ARG A 32 -17.25 47.71 3.16
CA ARG A 32 -17.51 46.38 2.57
C ARG A 32 -16.24 45.84 1.91
N ARG A 33 -15.57 44.91 2.58
CA ARG A 33 -14.88 43.81 1.89
C ARG A 33 -15.81 42.61 1.94
N HIS A 34 -16.32 42.18 0.79
CA HIS A 34 -16.97 40.88 0.66
C HIS A 34 -15.92 39.79 0.95
N LYS A 35 -15.81 39.38 2.22
CA LYS A 35 -15.35 38.03 2.53
C LYS A 35 -16.56 37.15 2.34
N HIS A 36 -16.52 36.28 1.33
CA HIS A 36 -17.37 35.10 1.31
C HIS A 36 -17.13 34.36 2.63
N ALA A 37 -18.07 34.49 3.56
CA ALA A 37 -18.12 33.65 4.73
C ALA A 37 -18.38 32.24 4.18
N ALA A 38 -17.36 31.39 4.22
CA ALA A 38 -17.54 29.96 4.08
C ALA A 38 -18.61 29.56 5.10
N GLN A 39 -19.71 29.02 4.61
CA GLN A 39 -20.72 28.39 5.47
C GLN A 39 -20.00 27.36 6.36
N PRO A 40 -20.38 27.23 7.63
CA PRO A 40 -19.81 26.17 8.46
C PRO A 40 -20.12 24.85 7.76
N VAL A 41 -19.05 24.14 7.37
CA VAL A 41 -19.16 22.78 6.86
C VAL A 41 -19.90 21.99 7.93
N SER A 42 -21.13 21.60 7.56
CA SER A 42 -21.98 20.69 8.32
C SER A 42 -21.11 19.57 8.90
N SER A 43 -21.24 19.37 10.21
CA SER A 43 -20.56 18.37 11.03
C SER A 43 -20.26 17.09 10.23
N ALA A 44 -19.02 16.98 9.75
CA ALA A 44 -18.51 15.75 9.19
C ALA A 44 -18.65 14.68 10.27
N ASN A 45 -19.36 13.60 9.94
CA ASN A 45 -19.47 12.41 10.77
C ASN A 45 -18.05 12.04 11.25
N PRO A 46 -17.74 12.02 12.55
CA PRO A 46 -16.37 11.81 13.05
C PRO A 46 -15.81 10.42 12.70
N TRP A 47 -16.66 9.53 12.17
CA TRP A 47 -16.32 8.21 11.66
C TRP A 47 -15.97 8.17 10.16
N ARG A 48 -15.94 9.29 9.44
CA ARG A 48 -15.67 9.38 7.99
C ARG A 48 -14.18 9.21 7.62
N TYR A 49 -13.39 8.68 8.54
CA TYR A 49 -12.08 8.10 8.29
C TYR A 49 -12.19 6.66 8.79
N LEU A 50 -12.97 5.85 8.07
CA LEU A 50 -13.05 4.43 8.40
C LEU A 50 -11.66 3.85 8.12
N TYR A 51 -11.09 3.22 9.14
CA TYR A 51 -9.78 2.58 9.12
C TYR A 51 -9.55 1.80 7.82
N PRO A 52 -8.28 1.67 7.37
CA PRO A 52 -7.97 0.91 6.18
C PRO A 52 -8.65 -0.46 6.22
N LEU A 53 -9.47 -0.74 5.20
CA LEU A 53 -10.10 -2.04 5.04
C LEU A 53 -9.02 -3.01 4.56
N CYS A 54 -8.61 -3.93 5.42
CA CYS A 54 -7.59 -4.94 5.12
C CYS A 54 -8.30 -6.30 4.91
N GLN A 55 -8.16 -6.90 3.73
CA GLN A 55 -8.72 -8.20 3.34
C GLN A 55 -7.61 -9.12 2.89
N ALA A 56 -7.71 -10.40 3.21
CA ALA A 56 -6.82 -11.42 2.68
C ALA A 56 -7.65 -12.60 2.17
N ARG A 57 -7.23 -13.18 1.06
CA ARG A 57 -7.77 -14.42 0.50
C ARG A 57 -6.62 -15.30 0.02
N GLN A 58 -6.82 -16.60 0.18
CA GLN A 58 -5.90 -17.62 -0.31
C GLN A 58 -6.71 -18.73 -0.98
N HIS A 59 -6.14 -19.32 -2.03
CA HIS A 59 -6.66 -20.49 -2.71
C HIS A 59 -5.54 -21.50 -2.91
N LEU A 60 -5.85 -22.78 -2.74
CA LEU A 60 -4.86 -23.87 -2.81
C LEU A 60 -4.29 -24.03 -4.22
N GLY A 61 -5.08 -23.67 -5.24
CA GLY A 61 -4.78 -23.97 -6.64
C GLY A 61 -4.84 -25.48 -6.87
N HIS A 62 -3.90 -26.00 -7.65
CA HIS A 62 -3.76 -27.44 -7.91
C HIS A 62 -2.70 -28.11 -7.02
N ARG A 63 -2.15 -27.40 -6.03
CA ARG A 63 -1.17 -27.95 -5.08
C ARG A 63 -1.85 -28.85 -4.05
N HIS A 64 -1.06 -29.71 -3.40
CA HIS A 64 -1.54 -30.56 -2.30
C HIS A 64 -1.53 -29.86 -0.94
N GLU A 65 -0.77 -28.76 -0.83
CA GLU A 65 -0.59 -27.99 0.40
C GLU A 65 -0.56 -26.50 0.09
N GLN A 66 -1.00 -25.67 1.05
CA GLN A 66 -0.87 -24.23 1.02
C GLN A 66 0.47 -23.84 1.64
N GLN A 67 1.42 -23.44 0.80
CA GLN A 67 2.76 -23.01 1.19
C GLN A 67 2.86 -21.47 1.28
N ASP A 68 1.86 -20.73 0.81
CA ASP A 68 1.74 -19.31 1.08
C ASP A 68 1.21 -19.04 2.48
N PHE A 69 1.62 -17.93 3.07
CA PHE A 69 1.11 -17.44 4.33
C PHE A 69 0.84 -15.95 4.28
N VAL A 70 -0.30 -15.54 4.84
CA VAL A 70 -0.71 -14.12 4.91
C VAL A 70 -0.99 -13.73 6.35
N LEU A 71 -0.59 -12.52 6.72
CA LEU A 71 -0.94 -11.88 7.99
C LEU A 71 -1.47 -10.47 7.72
N ILE A 72 -2.64 -10.18 8.29
CA ILE A 72 -3.27 -8.86 8.30
C ILE A 72 -3.71 -8.54 9.74
N PRO A 73 -3.96 -7.26 10.10
CA PRO A 73 -4.44 -6.92 11.44
C PRO A 73 -5.81 -7.58 11.73
N PHE A 74 -5.93 -8.25 12.87
CA PHE A 74 -7.09 -9.07 13.26
C PHE A 74 -8.37 -8.26 13.42
N GLN A 75 -9.46 -8.65 12.75
CA GLN A 75 -10.71 -7.85 12.65
C GLN A 75 -11.42 -7.50 13.97
N SER A 76 -11.25 -8.27 15.06
CA SER A 76 -11.93 -8.00 16.33
C SER A 76 -11.31 -6.86 17.17
N ASP A 77 -9.98 -6.69 17.08
CA ASP A 77 -9.21 -5.62 17.77
C ASP A 77 -8.43 -4.72 16.78
N ALA A 78 -8.67 -4.88 15.48
CA ALA A 78 -7.96 -4.21 14.39
C ALA A 78 -7.96 -2.69 14.58
N HIS A 79 -9.04 -2.12 15.10
CA HIS A 79 -9.14 -0.67 15.25
C HIS A 79 -8.09 -0.11 16.22
N GLU A 80 -7.92 -0.71 17.40
CA GLU A 80 -6.92 -0.23 18.35
C GLU A 80 -5.50 -0.55 17.86
N TRP A 81 -5.31 -1.75 17.29
CA TRP A 81 -4.05 -2.13 16.68
C TRP A 81 -3.61 -1.14 15.59
N VAL A 82 -4.48 -0.89 14.61
CA VAL A 82 -4.19 -0.02 13.46
C VAL A 82 -4.02 1.43 13.90
N ARG A 83 -4.75 1.90 14.91
CA ARG A 83 -4.48 3.22 15.51
C ARG A 83 -3.06 3.33 16.05
N ARG A 84 -2.59 2.30 16.74
CA ARG A 84 -1.31 2.32 17.45
C ARG A 84 -0.12 1.99 16.56
N HIS A 85 -0.32 1.08 15.61
CA HIS A 85 0.76 0.47 14.83
C HIS A 85 0.58 0.64 13.31
N GLY A 86 -0.52 1.21 12.81
CA GLY A 86 -0.85 1.21 11.37
C GLY A 86 -1.39 -0.13 10.86
N CYS A 87 -1.84 -0.20 9.59
CA CYS A 87 -2.19 -1.48 8.95
C CYS A 87 -0.92 -2.10 8.37
N LEU A 88 -0.30 -2.99 9.16
CA LEU A 88 0.78 -3.86 8.72
C LEU A 88 0.18 -5.12 8.08
N SER A 89 0.54 -5.40 6.84
CA SER A 89 0.17 -6.65 6.15
C SER A 89 1.42 -7.33 5.59
N VAL A 90 1.47 -8.65 5.69
CA VAL A 90 2.59 -9.48 5.24
C VAL A 90 2.05 -10.63 4.40
N LEU A 91 2.72 -10.91 3.28
CA LEU A 91 2.49 -12.11 2.46
C LEU A 91 3.85 -12.77 2.20
N SER A 92 3.93 -14.08 2.36
CA SER A 92 5.11 -14.88 2.07
C SER A 92 4.71 -16.14 1.30
N ASP A 93 5.48 -16.47 0.26
CA ASP A 93 5.29 -17.66 -0.58
C ASP A 93 6.43 -18.64 -0.30
N GLY A 94 6.10 -19.84 0.17
CA GLY A 94 7.04 -20.83 0.70
C GLY A 94 7.53 -21.83 -0.35
N MET A 95 8.85 -21.96 -0.49
CA MET A 95 9.51 -22.93 -1.36
C MET A 95 10.35 -23.92 -0.53
N GLY A 96 10.56 -25.15 -1.02
CA GLY A 96 11.39 -26.15 -0.32
C GLY A 96 10.82 -27.57 -0.23
N GLY A 97 9.70 -27.84 -0.90
CA GLY A 97 9.03 -29.15 -0.89
C GLY A 97 8.21 -29.41 0.37
N MET A 98 6.94 -29.81 0.18
CA MET A 98 5.94 -30.15 1.22
C MET A 98 6.01 -29.21 2.45
N ASP A 99 5.92 -29.76 3.66
CA ASP A 99 5.81 -29.06 4.94
C ASP A 99 6.90 -28.00 5.19
N SER A 100 8.07 -28.12 4.54
CA SER A 100 9.19 -27.20 4.76
C SER A 100 8.90 -25.81 4.18
N GLY A 101 8.19 -25.74 3.04
CA GLY A 101 7.78 -24.47 2.44
C GLY A 101 6.75 -23.74 3.31
N ALA A 102 5.69 -24.44 3.70
CA ALA A 102 4.63 -23.91 4.55
C ALA A 102 5.11 -23.49 5.94
N LEU A 103 6.07 -24.23 6.53
CA LEU A 103 6.72 -23.83 7.78
C LEU A 103 7.52 -22.54 7.60
N THR A 104 8.29 -22.44 6.52
CA THR A 104 9.21 -21.34 6.26
C THR A 104 8.48 -20.03 6.00
N SER A 105 7.45 -20.03 5.14
CA SER A 105 6.63 -18.85 4.86
C SER A 105 5.92 -18.34 6.10
N ARG A 106 5.29 -19.25 6.88
CA ARG A 106 4.64 -18.92 8.15
C ARG A 106 5.62 -18.31 9.15
N GLN A 107 6.77 -18.95 9.35
CA GLN A 107 7.77 -18.48 10.30
C GLN A 107 8.31 -17.11 9.91
N CYS A 108 8.55 -16.87 8.62
CA CYS A 108 8.98 -15.58 8.09
C CYS A 108 7.97 -14.48 8.44
N ALA A 109 6.71 -14.65 8.01
CA ALA A 109 5.67 -13.65 8.21
C ALA A 109 5.39 -13.39 9.70
N GLN A 110 5.26 -14.44 10.52
CA GLN A 110 5.00 -14.30 11.95
C GLN A 110 6.14 -13.59 12.68
N SER A 111 7.38 -13.82 12.26
CA SER A 111 8.53 -13.21 12.91
C SER A 111 8.68 -11.74 12.54
N LEU A 112 8.40 -11.39 11.28
CA LEU A 112 8.38 -10.00 10.84
C LEU A 112 7.26 -9.21 11.53
N PHE A 113 6.04 -9.78 11.54
CA PHE A 113 4.90 -9.18 12.22
C PHE A 113 5.15 -9.04 13.72
N GLY A 114 5.64 -10.11 14.36
CA GLY A 114 5.95 -10.13 15.79
C GLY A 114 7.08 -9.17 16.19
N ALA A 115 8.11 -9.03 15.36
CA ALA A 115 9.18 -8.07 15.60
C ALA A 115 8.64 -6.63 15.57
N TYR A 116 7.82 -6.31 14.57
CA TYR A 116 7.19 -4.99 14.46
C TYR A 116 6.21 -4.71 15.62
N ALA A 117 5.38 -5.70 15.95
CA ALA A 117 4.41 -5.66 17.04
C ALA A 117 5.02 -5.33 18.41
N ASN A 118 6.22 -5.84 18.67
CA ASN A 118 6.91 -5.70 19.96
C ASN A 118 7.98 -4.61 19.94
N ALA A 119 8.23 -3.98 18.80
CA ALA A 119 9.21 -2.92 18.70
C ALA A 119 8.73 -1.68 19.48
N PRO A 120 9.67 -0.91 20.07
CA PRO A 120 9.37 0.47 20.47
C PRO A 120 9.05 1.32 19.24
N GLU A 121 8.90 2.64 19.43
CA GLU A 121 8.66 3.54 18.31
C GLU A 121 9.71 3.39 17.19
N ILE A 122 9.24 2.98 16.01
CA ILE A 122 10.06 2.82 14.80
C ILE A 122 9.96 4.09 13.98
N ALA A 123 11.06 4.84 13.92
CA ALA A 123 11.17 6.07 13.14
C ALA A 123 11.22 5.79 11.63
N ASP A 124 11.94 4.75 11.21
CA ASP A 124 12.07 4.33 9.81
C ASP A 124 11.59 2.88 9.65
N PRO A 125 10.32 2.65 9.30
CA PRO A 125 9.79 1.32 9.07
C PRO A 125 10.46 0.56 7.92
N ALA A 126 10.90 1.24 6.86
CA ALA A 126 11.53 0.58 5.72
C ALA A 126 12.89 0.00 6.10
N ALA A 127 13.73 0.78 6.80
CA ALA A 127 14.98 0.29 7.36
C ALA A 127 14.76 -0.82 8.40
N PHE A 128 13.73 -0.68 9.26
CA PHE A 128 13.37 -1.71 10.22
C PHE A 128 13.01 -3.03 9.54
N PHE A 129 12.19 -3.01 8.48
CA PHE A 129 11.84 -4.22 7.74
C PHE A 129 13.06 -4.86 7.09
N ARG A 130 13.94 -4.05 6.48
CA ARG A 130 15.21 -4.54 5.92
C ARG A 130 16.02 -5.33 6.95
N GLU A 131 16.35 -4.71 8.08
CA GLU A 131 17.18 -5.36 9.11
C GLU A 131 16.50 -6.59 9.71
N THR A 132 15.19 -6.52 9.90
CA THR A 132 14.40 -7.64 10.42
C THR A 132 14.40 -8.82 9.45
N ILE A 133 14.19 -8.58 8.16
CA ILE A 133 14.21 -9.63 7.12
C ILE A 133 15.61 -10.24 7.02
N LEU A 134 16.69 -9.45 7.07
CA LEU A 134 18.07 -9.98 7.10
C LEU A 134 18.35 -10.87 8.33
N SER A 135 17.77 -10.51 9.48
CA SER A 135 17.84 -11.35 10.68
C SER A 135 17.05 -12.65 10.52
N ILE A 136 15.85 -12.58 9.94
CA ILE A 136 14.99 -13.74 9.67
C ILE A 136 15.66 -14.68 8.65
N ASP A 137 16.30 -14.15 7.61
CA ASP A 137 17.04 -14.91 6.59
C ASP A 137 18.08 -15.82 7.23
N ARG A 138 18.96 -15.26 8.07
CA ARG A 138 19.99 -16.02 8.79
C ARG A 138 19.39 -17.09 9.69
N ARG A 139 18.28 -16.76 10.38
CA ARG A 139 17.62 -17.72 11.27
C ARG A 139 17.00 -18.88 10.50
N ILE A 140 16.29 -18.61 9.40
CA ILE A 140 15.68 -19.63 8.56
C ILE A 140 16.75 -20.52 7.93
N ALA A 141 17.84 -19.93 7.42
CA ALA A 141 18.96 -20.68 6.84
C ALA A 141 19.67 -21.62 7.84
N SER A 142 19.55 -21.33 9.15
CA SER A 142 20.11 -22.16 10.23
C SER A 142 19.19 -23.28 10.70
N LEU A 143 17.96 -23.37 10.20
CA LEU A 143 17.02 -24.41 10.58
C LEU A 143 17.47 -25.78 10.04
N THR A 144 17.27 -26.82 10.83
CA THR A 144 17.53 -28.21 10.43
C THR A 144 16.26 -29.04 10.45
N GLY A 145 16.14 -29.95 9.48
CA GLY A 145 15.08 -30.95 9.43
C GLY A 145 15.23 -32.01 10.52
N GLN A 146 14.26 -32.94 10.58
CA GLN A 146 14.25 -34.03 11.56
C GLN A 146 15.44 -34.99 11.41
N ASP A 147 16.02 -35.06 10.21
CA ASP A 147 17.22 -35.83 9.89
C ASP A 147 18.54 -35.11 10.24
N GLY A 148 18.46 -33.92 10.83
CA GLY A 148 19.61 -33.09 11.20
C GLY A 148 20.27 -32.36 10.04
N GLN A 149 19.74 -32.48 8.81
CA GLN A 149 20.24 -31.74 7.66
C GLN A 149 19.64 -30.34 7.61
N ALA A 150 20.32 -29.41 6.92
CA ALA A 150 19.78 -28.07 6.70
C ALA A 150 18.40 -28.16 6.02
N LEU A 151 17.43 -27.42 6.55
CA LEU A 151 16.11 -27.29 5.97
C LEU A 151 16.29 -26.58 4.61
N ARG A 152 16.30 -27.33 3.51
CA ARG A 152 16.48 -26.79 2.15
C ARG A 152 15.21 -26.08 1.68
N ALA A 153 14.80 -25.06 2.43
CA ALA A 153 13.59 -24.29 2.22
C ALA A 153 13.88 -22.80 2.25
N GLY A 154 12.98 -22.05 1.64
CA GLY A 154 13.05 -20.61 1.55
C GLY A 154 11.66 -20.04 1.40
N THR A 155 11.56 -18.72 1.37
CA THR A 155 10.29 -18.07 1.11
C THR A 155 10.50 -16.68 0.53
N THR A 156 9.58 -16.24 -0.31
CA THR A 156 9.43 -14.81 -0.60
C THR A 156 8.91 -14.09 0.65
N VAL A 157 9.03 -12.77 0.69
CA VAL A 157 8.27 -11.96 1.63
C VAL A 157 7.97 -10.62 1.01
N THR A 158 6.72 -10.19 1.13
CA THR A 158 6.28 -8.82 0.87
C THR A 158 5.60 -8.30 2.12
N VAL A 159 5.94 -7.07 2.51
CA VAL A 159 5.35 -6.40 3.65
C VAL A 159 4.98 -4.99 3.27
N VAL A 160 3.79 -4.57 3.69
CA VAL A 160 3.38 -3.17 3.61
C VAL A 160 2.93 -2.68 4.97
N LEU A 161 3.15 -1.40 5.22
CA LEU A 161 2.66 -0.70 6.37
C LEU A 161 2.06 0.63 5.94
N ILE A 162 0.77 0.80 6.23
CA ILE A 162 0.10 2.10 6.09
C ILE A 162 0.00 2.75 7.46
N ARG A 163 0.64 3.93 7.61
CA ARG A 163 0.52 4.82 8.78
C ARG A 163 0.03 6.18 8.30
N GLY A 164 -1.23 6.51 8.62
CA GLY A 164 -1.86 7.70 8.06
C GLY A 164 -1.95 7.60 6.55
N THR A 165 -1.35 8.57 5.84
CA THR A 165 -1.28 8.61 4.36
C THR A 165 0.08 8.17 3.81
N THR A 166 0.95 7.62 4.66
CA THR A 166 2.28 7.13 4.26
C THR A 166 2.27 5.62 4.11
N LEU A 167 2.76 5.15 2.97
CA LEU A 167 3.00 3.74 2.67
C LEU A 167 4.49 3.42 2.81
N PHE A 168 4.81 2.40 3.60
CA PHE A 168 6.15 1.79 3.64
C PHE A 168 6.06 0.36 3.14
N TRP A 169 7.09 -0.11 2.45
CA TRP A 169 7.16 -1.51 2.03
C TRP A 169 8.57 -2.08 2.07
N ALA A 170 8.62 -3.41 2.11
CA ALA A 170 9.80 -4.18 1.76
C ALA A 170 9.39 -5.45 1.02
N SER A 171 10.22 -5.91 0.07
CA SER A 171 10.00 -7.15 -0.66
C SER A 171 11.28 -7.92 -0.97
N VAL A 172 11.16 -9.24 -0.94
CA VAL A 172 12.18 -10.20 -1.37
C VAL A 172 11.49 -11.34 -2.10
N GLY A 173 11.87 -11.58 -3.35
CA GLY A 173 11.33 -12.64 -4.18
C GLY A 173 10.55 -12.05 -5.34
N ASP A 174 9.51 -12.74 -5.77
CA ASP A 174 8.67 -12.39 -6.92
C ASP A 174 7.18 -12.29 -6.58
N SER A 175 6.83 -12.43 -5.30
CA SER A 175 5.57 -11.89 -4.80
C SER A 175 5.61 -10.36 -4.95
N ARG A 176 4.48 -9.78 -5.35
CA ARG A 176 4.43 -8.38 -5.80
C ARG A 176 3.58 -7.50 -4.90
N ILE A 177 3.94 -6.22 -4.88
CA ILE A 177 3.20 -5.13 -4.25
C ILE A 177 2.77 -4.17 -5.35
N TYR A 178 1.47 -3.92 -5.46
CA TYR A 178 0.90 -2.95 -6.38
C TYR A 178 0.21 -1.82 -5.63
N LEU A 179 0.30 -0.61 -6.17
CA LEU A 179 -0.51 0.54 -5.80
C LEU A 179 -1.51 0.82 -6.92
N TRP A 180 -2.79 0.85 -6.56
CA TRP A 180 -3.87 1.39 -7.36
C TRP A 180 -4.15 2.82 -6.90
N HIS A 181 -3.80 3.79 -7.74
CA HIS A 181 -3.98 5.21 -7.48
C HIS A 181 -4.43 5.91 -8.76
N GLN A 182 -5.46 6.75 -8.67
CA GLN A 182 -5.98 7.53 -9.81
C GLN A 182 -6.21 6.71 -11.09
N GLN A 183 -6.81 5.52 -10.95
CA GLN A 183 -7.08 4.57 -12.05
C GLN A 183 -5.83 3.97 -12.72
N GLN A 184 -4.65 4.10 -12.09
CA GLN A 184 -3.41 3.49 -12.54
C GLN A 184 -2.98 2.40 -11.58
N LEU A 185 -2.58 1.26 -12.14
CA LEU A 185 -1.97 0.16 -11.39
C LEU A 185 -0.46 0.23 -11.58
N THR A 186 0.27 0.45 -10.49
CA THR A 186 1.73 0.56 -10.50
C THR A 186 2.33 -0.52 -9.61
N GLN A 187 3.21 -1.34 -10.15
CA GLN A 187 4.01 -2.26 -9.35
C GLN A 187 5.07 -1.46 -8.57
N LEU A 188 5.08 -1.58 -7.25
CA LEU A 188 6.05 -0.93 -6.35
C LEU A 188 7.28 -1.78 -6.08
N SER A 189 7.10 -3.11 -6.03
CA SER A 189 8.18 -4.05 -5.75
C SER A 189 8.97 -4.41 -7.00
N GLN A 190 10.26 -4.70 -6.87
CA GLN A 190 11.06 -5.31 -7.93
C GLN A 190 11.08 -6.84 -7.82
N ASP A 191 10.80 -7.54 -8.92
CA ASP A 191 10.91 -9.00 -8.99
C ASP A 191 12.37 -9.45 -8.91
N HIS A 192 12.67 -10.34 -7.98
CA HIS A 192 13.98 -10.94 -7.80
C HIS A 192 14.14 -12.25 -8.55
N HIS A 193 13.93 -12.24 -9.86
CA HIS A 193 14.26 -13.36 -10.74
C HIS A 193 15.71 -13.34 -11.22
N TYR A 194 16.25 -14.51 -11.55
CA TYR A 194 17.57 -14.62 -12.15
C TYR A 194 17.62 -13.89 -13.50
N LEU A 195 16.50 -13.80 -14.22
CA LEU A 195 16.36 -12.97 -15.42
C LEU A 195 16.77 -11.52 -15.16
N THR A 196 16.40 -10.91 -14.03
CA THR A 196 16.83 -9.55 -13.68
C THR A 196 18.36 -9.44 -13.64
N THR A 197 19.03 -10.46 -13.08
CA THR A 197 20.50 -10.53 -13.06
C THR A 197 21.09 -10.73 -14.45
N LEU A 198 20.45 -11.51 -15.31
CA LEU A 198 20.87 -11.71 -16.70
C LEU A 198 20.72 -10.42 -17.51
N LEU A 199 19.62 -9.68 -17.34
CA LEU A 199 19.41 -8.39 -18.01
C LEU A 199 20.44 -7.34 -17.58
N GLU A 200 20.90 -7.35 -16.34
CA GLU A 200 22.04 -6.52 -15.93
C GLU A 200 23.35 -6.90 -16.64
N GLN A 201 23.56 -8.18 -16.95
CA GLN A 201 24.73 -8.64 -17.71
C GLN A 201 24.61 -8.24 -19.19
N VAL A 202 23.40 -8.28 -19.76
CA VAL A 202 23.11 -7.72 -21.10
C VAL A 202 23.44 -6.24 -21.15
N ALA A 203 23.02 -5.46 -20.15
CA ALA A 203 23.31 -4.03 -20.08
C ALA A 203 24.82 -3.70 -19.93
N ARG A 204 25.64 -4.69 -19.55
CA ARG A 204 27.10 -4.60 -19.46
C ARG A 204 27.81 -5.27 -20.65
N ASP A 205 27.08 -5.61 -21.70
CA ASP A 205 27.55 -6.31 -22.91
C ASP A 205 28.29 -7.64 -22.60
N GLN A 206 27.93 -8.31 -21.50
CA GLN A 206 28.56 -9.59 -21.09
C GLN A 206 27.89 -10.81 -21.72
N ILE A 207 26.59 -10.71 -21.99
CA ILE A 207 25.76 -11.70 -22.71
C ILE A 207 24.79 -10.95 -23.63
N THR A 208 24.20 -11.66 -24.58
CA THR A 208 23.14 -11.14 -25.46
C THR A 208 21.76 -11.24 -24.82
N LEU A 209 20.80 -10.45 -25.31
CA LEU A 209 19.41 -10.53 -24.85
C LEU A 209 18.81 -11.92 -25.09
N ASP A 210 19.11 -12.55 -26.23
CA ASP A 210 18.60 -13.89 -26.56
C ASP A 210 19.16 -14.93 -25.58
N GLU A 211 20.45 -14.87 -25.23
CA GLU A 211 21.05 -15.75 -24.21
C GLU A 211 20.39 -15.59 -22.83
N ALA A 212 20.01 -14.37 -22.45
CA ALA A 212 19.30 -14.12 -21.20
C ALA A 212 17.88 -14.71 -21.20
N LEU A 213 17.16 -14.58 -22.33
CA LEU A 213 15.80 -15.06 -22.49
C LEU A 213 15.71 -16.60 -22.65
N ASP A 214 16.77 -17.23 -23.15
CA ASP A 214 16.86 -18.68 -23.32
C ASP A 214 17.47 -19.41 -22.10
N ASP A 215 18.00 -18.70 -21.10
CA ASP A 215 18.57 -19.34 -19.91
C ASP A 215 17.49 -20.12 -19.14
N PRO A 216 17.67 -21.44 -18.90
CA PRO A 216 16.67 -22.27 -18.23
C PRO A 216 16.42 -21.87 -16.76
N ARG A 217 17.29 -21.04 -16.17
CA ARG A 217 17.19 -20.55 -14.80
C ARG A 217 16.52 -19.18 -14.72
N LYS A 218 16.13 -18.56 -15.84
CA LYS A 218 15.62 -17.18 -15.87
C LYS A 218 14.48 -16.93 -14.88
N ASP A 219 13.60 -17.91 -14.70
CA ASP A 219 12.44 -17.84 -13.80
C ASP A 219 12.78 -18.24 -12.34
N ALA A 220 14.02 -18.67 -12.08
CA ALA A 220 14.44 -19.02 -10.73
C ALA A 220 14.59 -17.76 -9.87
N LEU A 221 14.17 -17.84 -8.61
CA LEU A 221 14.41 -16.78 -7.64
C LEU A 221 15.91 -16.55 -7.43
N SER A 222 16.37 -15.33 -7.73
CA SER A 222 17.71 -14.85 -7.44
C SER A 222 17.88 -14.46 -5.97
N ARG A 223 16.77 -14.10 -5.29
CA ARG A 223 16.74 -13.73 -3.88
C ARG A 223 15.47 -14.26 -3.22
N TYR A 224 15.64 -14.90 -2.07
CA TYR A 224 14.57 -15.35 -1.19
C TYR A 224 15.08 -15.36 0.25
N VAL A 225 14.18 -15.38 1.23
CA VAL A 225 14.51 -15.49 2.65
C VAL A 225 14.81 -16.95 2.98
N GLY A 226 15.93 -17.21 3.68
CA GLY A 226 16.43 -18.55 3.98
C GLY A 226 17.72 -18.90 3.24
N MET A 227 18.29 -17.97 2.47
CA MET A 227 19.60 -18.12 1.82
C MET A 227 20.76 -18.03 2.83
N GLY A 228 20.56 -17.31 3.92
CA GLY A 228 21.57 -17.06 4.97
C GLY A 228 22.63 -16.02 4.60
N LYS A 229 22.53 -15.48 3.39
CA LYS A 229 23.42 -14.48 2.78
C LYS A 229 22.64 -13.51 1.90
N LEU A 230 21.40 -13.20 2.29
CA LEU A 230 20.62 -12.20 1.59
C LEU A 230 21.30 -10.83 1.73
N GLU A 231 21.59 -10.16 0.62
CA GLU A 231 22.36 -8.89 0.62
C GLU A 231 21.49 -7.67 0.29
N ALA A 232 20.49 -7.85 -0.57
CA ALA A 232 19.63 -6.79 -1.07
C ALA A 232 18.16 -7.13 -0.85
N ILE A 233 17.43 -6.15 -0.35
CA ILE A 233 15.99 -6.18 -0.10
C ILE A 233 15.45 -4.92 -0.76
N ASP A 234 14.41 -5.07 -1.55
CA ASP A 234 13.73 -3.92 -2.11
C ASP A 234 12.90 -3.26 -1.02
N THR A 235 13.04 -1.95 -0.84
CA THR A 235 12.37 -1.19 0.21
C THR A 235 12.01 0.18 -0.30
N GLY A 236 10.88 0.72 0.14
CA GLY A 236 10.54 2.09 -0.18
C GLY A 236 9.53 2.71 0.75
N VAL A 237 9.33 4.01 0.52
CA VAL A 237 8.36 4.85 1.21
C VAL A 237 7.70 5.79 0.22
N LEU A 238 6.39 5.96 0.34
CA LEU A 238 5.62 7.01 -0.32
C LEU A 238 4.97 7.87 0.77
N GLU A 239 5.61 9.00 1.09
CA GLU A 239 5.15 9.95 2.10
C GLU A 239 3.98 10.78 1.59
N HIS A 240 2.93 10.89 2.41
CA HIS A 240 1.74 11.70 2.11
C HIS A 240 1.08 11.42 0.75
N ALA A 241 1.22 10.20 0.25
CA ALA A 241 0.85 9.85 -1.12
C ALA A 241 -0.53 9.19 -1.22
N LEU A 242 -1.00 8.54 -0.16
CA LEU A 242 -2.24 7.78 -0.21
C LEU A 242 -3.46 8.69 -0.05
N GLU A 243 -4.36 8.61 -1.03
CA GLU A 243 -5.67 9.26 -1.04
C GLU A 243 -6.78 8.26 -0.69
N PRO A 244 -7.97 8.74 -0.26
CA PRO A 244 -9.14 7.87 -0.15
C PRO A 244 -9.39 7.10 -1.44
N ASP A 245 -9.84 5.85 -1.32
CA ASP A 245 -10.03 4.88 -2.41
C ASP A 245 -8.76 4.29 -3.04
N ASP A 246 -7.56 4.72 -2.65
CA ASP A 246 -6.33 4.03 -3.05
C ASP A 246 -6.30 2.62 -2.46
N LEU A 247 -5.70 1.70 -3.22
CA LEU A 247 -5.57 0.30 -2.81
C LEU A 247 -4.12 -0.12 -2.92
N VAL A 248 -3.63 -0.81 -1.89
CA VAL A 248 -2.37 -1.53 -1.93
C VAL A 248 -2.69 -3.01 -2.01
N VAL A 249 -2.18 -3.68 -3.04
CA VAL A 249 -2.42 -5.10 -3.29
C VAL A 249 -1.11 -5.86 -3.17
N LEU A 250 -1.05 -6.85 -2.28
CA LEU A 250 0.04 -7.81 -2.20
C LEU A 250 -0.45 -9.10 -2.82
N CYS A 251 0.39 -9.77 -3.60
CA CYS A 251 0.03 -11.06 -4.18
C CYS A 251 1.24 -11.98 -4.36
N SER A 252 1.01 -13.29 -4.21
CA SER A 252 1.99 -14.31 -4.63
C SER A 252 2.02 -14.44 -6.16
N ASP A 253 3.03 -15.12 -6.68
CA ASP A 253 3.19 -15.31 -8.11
C ASP A 253 2.02 -16.13 -8.71
N GLY A 254 1.36 -16.97 -7.92
CA GLY A 254 0.17 -17.70 -8.34
C GLY A 254 -0.95 -16.81 -8.87
N LEU A 255 -1.05 -15.56 -8.40
CA LEU A 255 -1.97 -14.57 -8.98
C LEU A 255 -1.43 -14.02 -10.31
N THR A 256 -0.19 -13.54 -10.33
CA THR A 256 0.39 -12.79 -11.46
C THR A 256 0.79 -13.68 -12.63
N ARG A 257 0.93 -14.99 -12.40
CA ARG A 257 1.01 -16.02 -13.44
C ARG A 257 -0.34 -16.31 -14.09
N ALA A 258 -1.43 -16.11 -13.35
CA ALA A 258 -2.78 -16.30 -13.87
C ALA A 258 -3.29 -15.02 -14.53
N LEU A 259 -3.12 -13.86 -13.90
CA LEU A 259 -3.62 -12.57 -14.39
C LEU A 259 -2.42 -11.68 -14.73
N ASP A 260 -2.40 -11.14 -15.94
CA ASP A 260 -1.44 -10.09 -16.28
C ASP A 260 -1.85 -8.73 -15.68
N ASP A 261 -0.96 -7.74 -15.73
CA ASP A 261 -1.20 -6.41 -15.16
C ASP A 261 -2.44 -5.71 -15.74
N ASP A 262 -2.81 -5.98 -16.98
CA ASP A 262 -4.00 -5.39 -17.63
C ASP A 262 -5.28 -6.05 -17.10
N GLU A 263 -5.27 -7.37 -16.92
CA GLU A 263 -6.37 -8.12 -16.31
C GLU A 263 -6.54 -7.77 -14.82
N LEU A 264 -5.45 -7.68 -14.05
CA LEU A 264 -5.48 -7.18 -12.66
C LEU A 264 -6.14 -5.79 -12.61
N ARG A 265 -5.72 -4.89 -13.50
CA ARG A 265 -6.28 -3.54 -13.61
C ARG A 265 -7.77 -3.57 -13.86
N GLU A 266 -8.22 -4.42 -14.78
CA GLU A 266 -9.63 -4.56 -15.13
C GLU A 266 -10.47 -5.05 -13.94
N VAL A 267 -9.99 -6.06 -13.21
CA VAL A 267 -10.67 -6.60 -12.03
C VAL A 267 -10.77 -5.53 -10.93
N ILE A 268 -9.69 -4.81 -10.65
CA ILE A 268 -9.66 -3.74 -9.65
C ILE A 268 -10.61 -2.60 -10.02
N ARG A 269 -10.62 -2.20 -11.30
CA ARG A 269 -11.48 -1.13 -11.82
C ARG A 269 -12.96 -1.50 -11.74
N ASN A 270 -13.32 -2.72 -12.10
CA ASN A 270 -14.72 -3.16 -12.19
C ASN A 270 -15.30 -3.61 -10.84
N THR A 271 -14.46 -3.85 -9.84
CA THR A 271 -14.92 -4.21 -8.50
C THR A 271 -15.31 -2.98 -7.69
N GLN A 272 -16.59 -2.61 -7.77
CA GLN A 272 -17.17 -1.46 -7.07
C GLN A 272 -17.13 -1.62 -5.54
N ILE A 273 -17.44 -2.81 -5.04
CA ILE A 273 -17.43 -3.09 -3.61
C ILE A 273 -16.02 -3.52 -3.22
N ARG A 274 -15.21 -2.59 -2.69
CA ARG A 274 -13.82 -2.87 -2.29
C ARG A 274 -13.70 -4.05 -1.33
N GLY A 275 -14.71 -4.27 -0.50
CA GLY A 275 -14.91 -5.43 0.39
C GLY A 275 -14.88 -6.81 -0.27
N LEU A 276 -15.02 -6.89 -1.59
CA LEU A 276 -15.05 -8.12 -2.37
C LEU A 276 -13.85 -8.26 -3.31
N LEU A 277 -12.93 -7.30 -3.33
CA LEU A 277 -11.86 -7.27 -4.34
C LEU A 277 -10.90 -8.46 -4.22
N ALA A 278 -10.52 -8.83 -3.00
CA ALA A 278 -9.65 -10.00 -2.79
C ALA A 278 -10.32 -11.29 -3.30
N ASP A 279 -11.64 -11.44 -3.09
CA ASP A 279 -12.42 -12.57 -3.61
C ASP A 279 -12.46 -12.55 -5.14
N ARG A 280 -12.77 -11.41 -5.74
CA ARG A 280 -12.86 -11.26 -7.21
C ARG A 280 -11.54 -11.54 -7.92
N LEU A 281 -10.42 -11.12 -7.34
CA LEU A 281 -9.09 -11.41 -7.89
C LEU A 281 -8.82 -12.93 -7.92
N ILE A 282 -9.08 -13.64 -6.82
CA ILE A 282 -8.93 -15.10 -6.78
C ILE A 282 -9.91 -15.79 -7.73
N GLU A 283 -11.19 -15.42 -7.70
CA GLU A 283 -12.22 -16.01 -8.57
C GLU A 283 -11.86 -15.86 -10.05
N THR A 284 -11.35 -14.70 -10.46
CA THR A 284 -10.95 -14.45 -11.84
C THR A 284 -9.72 -15.27 -12.21
N ALA A 285 -8.74 -15.39 -11.30
CA ALA A 285 -7.55 -16.19 -11.52
C ALA A 285 -7.87 -17.68 -11.72
N ILE A 286 -8.70 -18.27 -10.85
CA ILE A 286 -9.01 -19.72 -10.89
C ILE A 286 -9.96 -20.10 -12.04
N GLN A 287 -10.60 -19.14 -12.70
CA GLN A 287 -11.40 -19.39 -13.90
C GLN A 287 -10.55 -19.72 -15.13
N LYS A 288 -9.23 -19.51 -15.07
CA LYS A 288 -8.29 -19.86 -16.14
C LYS A 288 -7.91 -21.34 -16.07
N ASP A 289 -8.90 -22.20 -16.32
CA ASP A 289 -8.84 -23.66 -16.25
C ASP A 289 -7.73 -24.32 -17.09
N TYR A 290 -7.22 -23.64 -18.10
CA TYR A 290 -6.07 -24.07 -18.91
C TYR A 290 -4.72 -23.96 -18.18
N LEU A 291 -4.67 -23.33 -17.00
CA LEU A 291 -3.46 -23.18 -16.19
C LEU A 291 -3.45 -24.15 -15.01
N VAL A 292 -2.30 -24.80 -14.81
CA VAL A 292 -2.02 -25.48 -13.54
C VAL A 292 -1.67 -24.41 -12.51
N HIS A 293 -2.68 -23.96 -11.78
CA HIS A 293 -2.51 -22.95 -10.72
C HIS A 293 -1.60 -23.42 -9.58
N ASP A 294 -0.70 -22.52 -9.17
CA ASP A 294 0.01 -22.59 -7.91
C ASP A 294 -0.92 -22.22 -6.73
N ASN A 295 -0.38 -22.19 -5.51
CA ASN A 295 -0.98 -21.45 -4.42
C ASN A 295 -1.21 -19.99 -4.85
N ILE A 296 -2.41 -19.47 -4.60
CA ILE A 296 -2.77 -18.10 -4.94
C ILE A 296 -3.12 -17.37 -3.66
N SER A 297 -2.39 -16.32 -3.34
CA SER A 297 -2.64 -15.49 -2.15
C SER A 297 -2.69 -14.03 -2.52
N VAL A 298 -3.68 -13.32 -1.97
CA VAL A 298 -3.90 -11.90 -2.20
C VAL A 298 -4.23 -11.21 -0.90
N VAL A 299 -3.59 -10.06 -0.66
CA VAL A 299 -3.98 -9.12 0.39
C VAL A 299 -4.34 -7.80 -0.27
N VAL A 300 -5.49 -7.23 0.10
CA VAL A 300 -5.93 -5.91 -0.35
C VAL A 300 -6.07 -5.00 0.87
N VAL A 301 -5.38 -3.87 0.85
CA VAL A 301 -5.43 -2.84 1.88
C VAL A 301 -5.93 -1.55 1.25
N SER A 302 -7.10 -1.06 1.68
CA SER A 302 -7.63 0.24 1.23
C SER A 302 -7.08 1.38 2.09
N ALA A 303 -6.65 2.48 1.49
CA ALA A 303 -6.16 3.67 2.19
C ALA A 303 -7.31 4.53 2.77
N GLY A 304 -8.14 3.94 3.62
CA GLY A 304 -9.27 4.62 4.27
C GLY A 304 -10.42 4.99 3.32
N ALA A 305 -11.64 4.97 3.87
CA ALA A 305 -12.88 5.34 3.17
C ALA A 305 -13.64 6.46 3.91
#